data_AF-A0A7Y2HMP6-F1
#
_entry.id   AF-A0A7Y2HMP6-F1
#
_cell.length_a   1.000
_cell.length_b   1.000
_cell.length_c   1.000
_cell.angle_alpha   90.00
_cell.angle_beta   90.00
_cell.angle_gamma   90.00
#
_symmetry.space_group_name_H-M   'P 1'
#
loop_
_entity.id
_entity.type
_entity.pdbx_description
1 polymer ?
#
loop_
_entity_poly.entity_id
_entity_poly.type
_entity_poly.pdbx_seq_one_letter_code
_entity_poly.pdbx_strand_id
1 'polypeptide(L)'
;MTDRPISWSTPAPAPDTVLPPSRPSTPLDPAEFSRWLEHQAAPLRERWAADIGSREAGRGDGVDELVEGFLDLFLEVLPLTLGPLRSQAETLWVQAAQLFGSFAAQRGLAAGEVIEEFQLLRESIIRLLWASPPVATPNRMALREVLRLNRVIDSGVTHASVGHTDVLFFALFQGSGVPETLTDDARYEILQQQHAIEAEVRSLRRVLSGR
;
A
#
# COMPACT_ATOMS: atom_id res chain seq x y z
N MET A 1 50.87 -60.74 3.22
CA MET A 1 50.48 -59.38 3.63
C MET A 1 51.27 -58.42 2.76
N THR A 2 50.67 -58.01 1.64
CA THR A 2 51.28 -57.10 0.65
C THR A 2 50.12 -56.34 0.01
N ASP A 3 49.93 -55.11 0.48
CA ASP A 3 48.93 -54.15 0.00
C ASP A 3 49.18 -53.78 -1.46
N ARG A 4 48.14 -53.87 -2.29
CA ARG A 4 48.09 -53.24 -3.61
C ARG A 4 47.44 -51.86 -3.46
N PRO A 5 48.09 -50.76 -3.88
CA PRO A 5 47.45 -49.45 -3.86
C PRO A 5 46.38 -49.37 -4.96
N ILE A 6 45.19 -48.89 -4.57
CA ILE A 6 44.09 -48.55 -5.47
C ILE A 6 44.49 -47.31 -6.27
N SER A 7 44.58 -47.44 -7.60
CA SER A 7 44.83 -46.32 -8.52
C SER A 7 43.53 -45.54 -8.74
N TRP A 8 43.47 -44.31 -8.23
CA TRP A 8 42.40 -43.37 -8.56
C TRP A 8 42.72 -42.72 -9.90
N SER A 9 42.04 -43.14 -10.96
CA SER A 9 42.07 -42.44 -12.25
C SER A 9 41.09 -41.27 -12.19
N THR A 10 41.61 -40.04 -12.11
CA THR A 10 40.80 -38.82 -12.21
C THR A 10 40.24 -38.69 -13.63
N PRO A 11 38.91 -38.60 -13.85
CA PRO A 11 38.38 -38.29 -15.17
C PRO A 11 38.76 -36.85 -15.55
N ALA A 12 39.19 -36.65 -16.79
CA ALA A 12 39.48 -35.32 -17.34
C ALA A 12 38.24 -34.40 -17.23
N PRO A 13 38.41 -33.09 -16.99
CA PRO A 13 37.29 -32.17 -16.95
C PRO A 13 36.61 -32.15 -18.33
N ALA A 14 35.28 -32.26 -18.33
CA ALA A 14 34.46 -32.13 -19.53
C ALA A 14 34.70 -30.73 -20.17
N PRO A 15 34.70 -30.62 -21.51
CA PRO A 15 34.91 -29.34 -22.17
C PRO A 15 33.86 -28.33 -21.71
N ASP A 16 34.33 -27.13 -21.37
CA ASP A 16 33.53 -26.00 -20.90
C ASP A 16 32.25 -25.87 -21.72
N THR A 17 31.14 -26.27 -21.11
CA THR A 17 29.82 -25.98 -21.67
C THR A 17 29.64 -24.48 -21.51
N VAL A 18 29.91 -23.73 -22.58
CA VAL A 18 29.64 -22.29 -22.64
C VAL A 18 28.15 -22.13 -22.38
N LEU A 19 27.81 -21.79 -21.14
CA LEU A 19 26.46 -21.40 -20.77
C LEU A 19 26.08 -20.24 -21.71
N PRO A 20 24.94 -20.32 -22.42
CA PRO A 20 24.49 -19.21 -23.22
C PRO A 20 24.42 -17.96 -22.33
N PRO A 21 24.78 -16.77 -22.84
CA PRO A 21 24.75 -15.56 -22.04
C PRO A 21 23.35 -15.42 -21.43
N SER A 22 23.30 -15.37 -20.10
CA SER A 22 22.08 -15.08 -19.34
C SER A 22 21.46 -13.84 -19.97
N ARG A 23 20.30 -14.00 -20.64
CA ARG A 23 19.58 -12.85 -21.23
C ARG A 23 19.44 -11.79 -20.14
N PRO A 24 19.78 -10.51 -20.41
CA PRO A 24 19.60 -9.46 -19.43
C PRO A 24 18.13 -9.47 -18.99
N SER A 25 17.93 -9.74 -17.70
CA SER A 25 16.62 -9.83 -17.07
C SER A 25 15.90 -8.49 -17.25
N THR A 26 14.82 -8.46 -18.02
CA THR A 26 14.01 -7.23 -18.15
C THR A 26 13.36 -6.97 -16.78
N PRO A 27 13.61 -5.80 -16.15
CA PRO A 27 12.98 -5.45 -14.88
C PRO A 27 11.46 -5.30 -15.06
N LEU A 28 10.70 -5.59 -14.00
CA LEU A 28 9.25 -5.38 -13.94
C LEU A 28 8.89 -3.96 -14.42
N ASP A 29 8.01 -3.88 -15.41
CA ASP A 29 7.51 -2.61 -15.94
C ASP A 29 6.61 -1.94 -14.87
N PRO A 30 6.80 -0.65 -14.53
CA PRO A 30 5.93 0.04 -13.57
C PRO A 30 4.44 -0.07 -13.90
N ALA A 31 4.07 -0.10 -15.19
CA ALA A 31 2.67 -0.27 -15.58
C ALA A 31 2.15 -1.70 -15.32
N GLU A 32 3.01 -2.72 -15.42
CA GLU A 32 2.66 -4.09 -15.05
C GLU A 32 2.47 -4.23 -13.53
N PHE A 33 3.34 -3.60 -12.74
CA PHE A 33 3.20 -3.59 -11.27
C PHE A 33 1.93 -2.84 -10.82
N SER A 34 1.65 -1.70 -11.44
CA SER A 34 0.43 -0.91 -11.23
C SER A 34 -0.82 -1.76 -11.50
N ARG A 35 -0.92 -2.38 -12.68
CA ARG A 35 -2.04 -3.27 -13.02
C ARG A 35 -2.17 -4.44 -12.05
N TRP A 36 -1.05 -5.07 -11.68
CA TRP A 36 -1.09 -6.16 -10.72
C TRP A 36 -1.70 -5.71 -9.39
N LEU A 37 -1.30 -4.55 -8.87
CA LEU A 37 -1.83 -4.01 -7.62
C LEU A 37 -3.33 -3.70 -7.72
N GLU A 38 -3.81 -3.23 -8.87
CA GLU A 38 -5.26 -3.04 -9.12
C GLU A 38 -6.04 -4.36 -9.03
N HIS A 39 -5.50 -5.45 -9.60
CA HIS A 39 -6.15 -6.77 -9.54
C HIS A 39 -6.15 -7.36 -8.13
N GLN A 40 -5.27 -6.87 -7.26
CA GLN A 40 -5.15 -7.30 -5.87
C GLN A 40 -6.08 -6.54 -4.90
N ALA A 41 -6.90 -5.60 -5.37
CA ALA A 41 -7.72 -4.76 -4.49
C ALA A 41 -8.67 -5.55 -3.58
N ALA A 42 -9.40 -6.53 -4.13
CA ALA A 42 -10.35 -7.34 -3.36
C ALA A 42 -9.71 -8.14 -2.20
N PRO A 43 -8.63 -8.93 -2.41
CA PRO A 43 -7.98 -9.65 -1.30
C PRO A 43 -7.32 -8.71 -0.29
N LEU A 44 -6.86 -7.52 -0.71
CA LEU A 44 -6.36 -6.50 0.21
C LEU A 44 -7.49 -5.92 1.06
N ARG A 45 -8.67 -5.71 0.46
CA ARG A 45 -9.87 -5.25 1.16
C ARG A 45 -10.28 -6.18 2.28
N GLU A 46 -10.47 -7.45 1.94
CA GLU A 46 -10.90 -8.47 2.89
C GLU A 46 -9.92 -8.59 4.07
N ARG A 47 -8.62 -8.56 3.79
CA ARG A 47 -7.60 -8.69 4.83
C ARG A 47 -7.57 -7.49 5.77
N TRP A 48 -7.54 -6.28 5.22
CA TRP A 48 -7.44 -5.08 6.04
C TRP A 48 -8.71 -4.83 6.85
N ALA A 49 -9.90 -5.09 6.28
CA ALA A 49 -11.16 -5.05 7.00
C ALA A 49 -11.19 -6.06 8.16
N ALA A 50 -10.64 -7.27 7.97
CA ALA A 50 -10.50 -8.24 9.06
C ALA A 50 -9.53 -7.75 10.15
N ASP A 51 -8.39 -7.18 9.76
CA ASP A 51 -7.36 -6.71 10.70
C ASP A 51 -7.85 -5.49 11.51
N ILE A 52 -8.51 -4.52 10.87
CA ILE A 52 -9.06 -3.33 11.53
C ILE A 52 -10.36 -3.64 12.28
N GLY A 53 -11.31 -4.37 11.67
CA GLY A 53 -12.57 -4.72 12.31
C GLY A 53 -12.40 -5.52 13.60
N SER A 54 -11.35 -6.34 13.70
CA SER A 54 -10.98 -7.03 14.95
C SER A 54 -10.60 -6.09 16.10
N ARG A 55 -10.15 -4.86 15.78
CA ARG A 55 -9.70 -3.81 16.71
C ARG A 55 -10.81 -2.79 16.99
N GLU A 56 -11.71 -2.58 16.04
CA GLU A 56 -12.78 -1.57 16.11
C GLU A 56 -14.12 -2.10 16.60
N ALA A 57 -14.21 -3.38 16.97
CA ALA A 57 -15.42 -4.02 17.46
C ALA A 57 -16.13 -3.14 18.53
N GLY A 58 -17.25 -2.54 18.14
CA GLY A 58 -18.09 -1.70 19.00
C GLY A 58 -18.07 -0.19 18.75
N ARG A 59 -17.41 0.33 17.70
CA ARG A 59 -17.36 1.78 17.39
C ARG A 59 -18.51 2.33 16.52
N GLY A 60 -19.37 1.47 15.98
CA GLY A 60 -20.64 1.82 15.33
C GLY A 60 -20.62 1.87 13.79
N ASP A 61 -21.78 1.61 13.16
CA ASP A 61 -21.93 1.38 11.72
C ASP A 61 -21.35 2.48 10.80
N GLY A 62 -21.34 3.75 11.24
CA GLY A 62 -20.85 4.87 10.42
C GLY A 62 -19.33 4.97 10.34
N VAL A 63 -18.59 4.35 11.28
CA VAL A 63 -17.12 4.30 11.27
C VAL A 63 -16.64 3.24 10.28
N ASP A 64 -17.28 2.07 10.30
CA ASP A 64 -16.93 0.95 9.42
C ASP A 64 -17.08 1.32 7.94
N GLU A 65 -18.17 2.04 7.58
CA GLU A 65 -18.38 2.55 6.22
C GLU A 65 -17.23 3.45 5.74
N LEU A 66 -16.79 4.38 6.61
CA LEU A 66 -15.70 5.30 6.28
C LEU A 66 -14.36 4.56 6.19
N VAL A 67 -14.08 3.65 7.11
CA VAL A 67 -12.89 2.81 7.10
C VAL A 67 -12.80 2.05 5.77
N GLU A 68 -13.85 1.33 5.38
CA GLU A 68 -13.91 0.61 4.10
C GLU A 68 -13.75 1.55 2.91
N GLY A 69 -14.42 2.70 2.94
CA GLY A 69 -14.32 3.72 1.90
C GLY A 69 -12.90 4.26 1.71
N PHE A 70 -12.17 4.52 2.79
CA PHE A 70 -10.77 4.95 2.72
C PHE A 70 -9.85 3.89 2.15
N LEU A 71 -10.05 2.63 2.52
CA LEU A 71 -9.25 1.57 1.93
C LEU A 71 -9.48 1.48 0.43
N ASP A 72 -10.73 1.57 0.01
CA ASP A 72 -11.07 1.59 -1.42
C ASP A 72 -10.38 2.73 -2.12
N LEU A 73 -10.47 3.95 -1.58
CA LEU A 73 -9.78 5.10 -2.10
C LEU A 73 -8.26 4.87 -2.17
N PHE A 74 -7.63 4.32 -1.14
CA PHE A 74 -6.20 4.01 -1.15
C PHE A 74 -5.83 2.98 -2.21
N LEU A 75 -6.60 1.90 -2.35
CA LEU A 75 -6.38 0.86 -3.35
C LEU A 75 -6.67 1.35 -4.77
N GLU A 76 -7.48 2.39 -4.93
CA GLU A 76 -7.67 3.06 -6.22
C GLU A 76 -6.51 4.00 -6.59
N VAL A 77 -5.97 4.74 -5.62
CA VAL A 77 -4.92 5.74 -5.83
C VAL A 77 -3.54 5.10 -5.92
N LEU A 78 -3.21 4.14 -5.05
CA LEU A 78 -1.89 3.52 -4.95
C LEU A 78 -1.34 3.04 -6.30
N PRO A 79 -2.10 2.29 -7.13
CA PRO A 79 -1.62 1.89 -8.44
C PRO A 79 -1.25 3.05 -9.36
N LEU A 80 -1.99 4.17 -9.29
CA LEU A 80 -1.75 5.35 -10.12
C LEU A 80 -0.43 6.04 -9.74
N THR A 81 -0.05 6.02 -8.45
CA THR A 81 1.25 6.55 -7.97
C THR A 81 2.46 5.78 -8.51
N LEU A 82 2.25 4.54 -8.95
CA LEU A 82 3.29 3.69 -9.53
C LEU A 82 3.31 3.76 -11.06
N GLY A 83 2.29 4.37 -11.66
CA GLY A 83 2.05 4.40 -13.10
C GLY A 83 2.50 5.70 -13.81
N PRO A 84 2.07 5.87 -15.07
CA PRO A 84 2.41 7.05 -15.89
C PRO A 84 1.87 8.38 -15.36
N LEU A 85 0.78 8.35 -14.56
CA LEU A 85 0.13 9.52 -13.98
C LEU A 85 0.57 9.81 -12.53
N ARG A 86 1.73 9.29 -12.12
CA ARG A 86 2.21 9.36 -10.74
C ARG A 86 2.19 10.77 -10.15
N SER A 87 2.57 11.80 -10.91
CA SER A 87 2.67 13.16 -10.38
C SER A 87 1.30 13.74 -10.02
N GLN A 88 0.25 13.36 -10.76
CA GLN A 88 -1.11 13.77 -10.43
C GLN A 88 -1.66 12.92 -9.28
N ALA A 89 -1.36 11.62 -9.28
CA ALA A 89 -1.80 10.70 -8.24
C ALA A 89 -1.14 10.96 -6.88
N GLU A 90 0.10 11.44 -6.86
CA GLU A 90 0.81 11.82 -5.63
C GLU A 90 0.06 12.92 -4.85
N THR A 91 -0.53 13.90 -5.54
CA THR A 91 -1.36 14.93 -4.89
C THR A 91 -2.62 14.32 -4.25
N LEU A 92 -3.32 13.45 -4.97
CA LEU A 92 -4.51 12.78 -4.45
C LEU A 92 -4.18 11.84 -3.29
N TRP A 93 -3.03 11.16 -3.35
CA TRP A 93 -2.53 10.31 -2.27
C TRP A 93 -2.30 11.11 -0.99
N VAL A 94 -1.64 12.27 -1.10
CA VAL A 94 -1.40 13.18 0.03
C VAL A 94 -2.72 13.64 0.65
N GLN A 95 -3.67 14.07 -0.19
CA GLN A 95 -4.99 14.53 0.28
C GLN A 95 -5.77 13.41 0.98
N ALA A 96 -5.82 12.22 0.37
CA ALA A 96 -6.50 11.06 0.95
C ALA A 96 -5.89 10.66 2.29
N ALA A 97 -4.55 10.61 2.37
CA ALA A 97 -3.84 10.28 3.60
C ALA A 97 -4.08 11.32 4.70
N GLN A 98 -4.03 12.61 4.37
CA GLN A 98 -4.31 13.68 5.33
C GLN A 98 -5.75 13.60 5.84
N LEU A 99 -6.72 13.42 4.95
CA LEU A 99 -8.13 13.26 5.31
C LEU A 99 -8.36 12.03 6.21
N PHE A 100 -7.70 10.90 5.91
CA PHE A 100 -7.75 9.71 6.75
C PHE A 100 -7.17 9.96 8.15
N GLY A 101 -6.06 10.71 8.23
CA GLY A 101 -5.49 11.14 9.51
C GLY A 101 -6.46 11.99 10.34
N SER A 102 -7.15 12.92 9.69
CA SER A 102 -8.19 13.74 10.32
C SER A 102 -9.37 12.87 10.79
N PHE A 103 -9.83 11.94 9.95
CA PHE A 103 -10.86 10.95 10.32
C PHE A 103 -10.44 10.13 11.54
N ALA A 104 -9.20 9.65 11.57
CA ALA A 104 -8.67 8.88 12.68
C ALA A 104 -8.65 9.67 13.99
N ALA A 105 -8.27 10.95 13.95
CA ALA A 105 -8.36 11.83 15.11
C ALA A 105 -9.80 12.03 15.58
N GLN A 106 -10.75 12.21 14.65
CA GLN A 106 -12.17 12.42 14.96
C GLN A 106 -12.83 11.18 15.59
N ARG A 107 -12.36 9.97 15.29
CA ARG A 107 -12.81 8.73 15.95
C ARG A 107 -11.96 8.33 17.16
N GLY A 108 -11.13 9.25 17.66
CA GLY A 108 -10.40 9.11 18.92
C GLY A 108 -9.16 8.22 18.89
N LEU A 109 -8.60 7.94 17.70
CA LEU A 109 -7.34 7.20 17.63
C LEU A 109 -6.16 8.05 18.10
N ALA A 110 -5.22 7.39 18.77
CA ALA A 110 -3.88 7.93 18.97
C ALA A 110 -3.09 7.94 17.65
N ALA A 111 -2.14 8.87 17.52
CA ALA A 111 -1.29 8.96 16.33
C ALA A 111 -0.56 7.65 15.99
N GLY A 112 -0.16 6.88 17.03
CA GLY A 112 0.44 5.56 16.87
C GLY A 112 -0.48 4.54 16.20
N GLU A 113 -1.78 4.59 16.48
CA GLU A 113 -2.77 3.69 15.87
C GLU A 113 -2.98 4.03 14.39
N VAL A 114 -2.99 5.32 14.04
CA VAL A 114 -3.04 5.76 12.63
C VAL A 114 -1.85 5.23 11.84
N ILE A 115 -0.65 5.31 12.42
CA ILE A 115 0.57 4.77 11.80
C ILE A 115 0.43 3.26 11.62
N GLU A 116 -0.09 2.56 12.62
CA GLU A 116 -0.26 1.11 12.59
C GLU A 116 -1.20 0.66 11.47
N GLU A 117 -2.29 1.37 11.22
CA GLU A 117 -3.22 1.05 10.12
C GLU A 117 -2.58 1.15 8.73
N PHE A 118 -1.66 2.10 8.53
CA PHE A 118 -0.82 2.13 7.33
C PHE A 118 0.20 1.00 7.29
N GLN A 119 0.74 0.57 8.44
CA GLN A 119 1.63 -0.59 8.47
C GLN A 119 0.89 -1.90 8.17
N LEU A 120 -0.37 -2.04 8.60
CA LEU A 120 -1.24 -3.16 8.21
C LEU A 120 -1.46 -3.21 6.71
N LEU A 121 -1.70 -2.04 6.08
CA LEU A 121 -1.79 -1.95 4.62
C LEU A 121 -0.47 -2.36 3.95
N ARG A 122 0.68 -1.86 4.43
CA ARG A 122 2.01 -2.24 3.92
C ARG A 122 2.24 -3.74 4.01
N GLU A 123 2.01 -4.30 5.19
CA GLU A 123 2.17 -5.73 5.47
C GLU A 123 1.28 -6.55 4.55
N SER A 124 0.02 -6.16 4.37
CA SER A 124 -0.94 -6.82 3.49
C SER A 124 -0.43 -6.87 2.05
N ILE A 125 0.04 -5.73 1.53
CA ILE A 125 0.58 -5.65 0.16
C ILE A 125 1.85 -6.49 0.01
N ILE A 126 2.78 -6.42 0.97
CA ILE A 126 4.02 -7.21 0.93
C ILE A 126 3.71 -8.71 0.99
N ARG A 127 2.83 -9.14 1.90
CA ARG A 127 2.46 -10.57 1.99
C ARG A 127 1.85 -11.07 0.68
N LEU A 128 0.98 -10.28 0.07
CA LEU A 128 0.33 -10.63 -1.19
C LEU A 128 1.32 -10.67 -2.35
N LEU A 129 2.25 -9.72 -2.38
CA LEU A 129 3.32 -9.63 -3.37
C LEU A 129 4.25 -10.87 -3.32
N TRP A 130 4.40 -11.51 -2.17
CA TRP A 130 5.18 -12.74 -2.02
C TRP A 130 4.34 -13.99 -2.29
N ALA A 131 3.06 -13.98 -1.92
CA ALA A 131 2.14 -15.10 -2.16
C ALA A 131 1.73 -15.22 -3.63
N SER A 132 1.65 -14.09 -4.35
CA SER A 132 1.17 -14.02 -5.73
C SER A 132 1.89 -12.91 -6.50
N PRO A 133 3.20 -13.08 -6.77
CA PRO A 133 4.01 -12.04 -7.40
C PRO A 133 3.52 -11.72 -8.83
N PRO A 134 3.68 -10.47 -9.31
CA PRO A 134 3.31 -10.06 -10.67
C PRO A 134 4.07 -10.84 -11.76
N VAL A 135 5.26 -11.37 -11.43
CA VAL A 135 6.09 -12.16 -12.34
C VAL A 135 6.37 -13.52 -11.72
N ALA A 136 6.28 -14.59 -12.51
CA ALA A 136 6.45 -15.98 -12.10
C ALA A 136 7.83 -16.34 -11.50
N THR A 137 8.78 -15.41 -11.42
CA THR A 137 10.11 -15.67 -10.87
C THR A 137 10.38 -14.75 -9.68
N PRO A 138 10.46 -15.28 -8.44
CA PRO A 138 10.60 -14.49 -7.21
C PRO A 138 11.81 -13.54 -7.19
N ASN A 139 12.89 -13.90 -7.89
CA ASN A 139 14.13 -13.11 -7.98
C ASN A 139 14.07 -11.96 -9.01
N ARG A 140 12.92 -11.71 -9.64
CA ARG A 140 12.74 -10.72 -10.72
C ARG A 140 11.90 -9.52 -10.33
N MET A 141 11.44 -9.44 -9.08
CA MET A 141 10.81 -8.23 -8.57
C MET A 141 11.85 -7.12 -8.55
N ALA A 142 11.61 -6.06 -9.33
CA ALA A 142 12.53 -4.95 -9.33
C ALA A 142 12.47 -4.30 -7.94
N LEU A 143 13.53 -4.45 -7.14
CA LEU A 143 13.72 -3.77 -5.85
C LEU A 143 13.30 -2.30 -5.91
N ARG A 144 13.51 -1.66 -7.06
CA ARG A 144 13.05 -0.31 -7.39
C ARG A 144 11.55 -0.10 -7.15
N GLU A 145 10.67 -0.99 -7.61
CA GLU A 145 9.22 -0.83 -7.46
C GLU A 145 8.76 -1.07 -6.03
N VAL A 146 9.38 -2.03 -5.32
CA VAL A 146 9.14 -2.25 -3.89
C VAL A 146 9.55 -1.01 -3.08
N LEU A 147 10.72 -0.44 -3.38
CA LEU A 147 11.18 0.80 -2.73
C LEU A 147 10.27 2.00 -3.07
N ARG A 148 9.70 2.06 -4.28
CA ARG A 148 8.74 3.09 -4.65
C ARG A 148 7.44 2.96 -3.87
N LEU A 149 6.86 1.76 -3.81
CA LEU A 149 5.68 1.48 -3.00
C LEU A 149 5.92 1.88 -1.54
N ASN A 150 7.08 1.49 -0.97
CA ASN A 150 7.44 1.89 0.39
C ASN A 150 7.43 3.41 0.56
N ARG A 151 8.04 4.17 -0.35
CA ARG A 151 8.04 5.64 -0.27
C ARG A 151 6.64 6.25 -0.36
N VAL A 152 5.76 5.69 -1.19
CA VAL A 152 4.37 6.15 -1.28
C VAL A 152 3.67 5.91 0.06
N ILE A 153 3.79 4.73 0.64
CA ILE A 153 3.21 4.43 1.96
C ILE A 153 3.82 5.31 3.05
N ASP A 154 5.14 5.53 3.06
CA ASP A 154 5.83 6.41 4.02
C ASP A 154 5.33 7.87 3.92
N SER A 155 5.08 8.34 2.69
CA SER A 155 4.43 9.63 2.46
C SER A 155 2.99 9.64 3.00
N GLY A 156 2.24 8.56 2.81
CA GLY A 156 0.90 8.41 3.39
C GLY A 156 0.91 8.53 4.91
N VAL A 157 1.79 7.78 5.59
CA VAL A 157 1.99 7.86 7.05
C VAL A 157 2.30 9.29 7.50
N THR A 158 3.17 9.98 6.76
CA THR A 158 3.57 11.36 7.07
C THR A 158 2.38 12.30 7.00
N HIS A 159 1.60 12.25 5.91
CA HIS A 159 0.47 13.15 5.72
C HIS A 159 -0.74 12.80 6.57
N ALA A 160 -0.97 11.53 6.88
CA ALA A 160 -1.95 11.13 7.88
C ALA A 160 -1.59 11.66 9.27
N SER A 161 -0.32 11.64 9.63
CA SER A 161 0.14 12.23 10.89
C SER A 161 -0.08 13.74 10.93
N VAL A 162 0.08 14.44 9.78
CA VAL A 162 -0.27 15.87 9.65
C VAL A 162 -1.76 16.10 9.85
N GLY A 163 -2.62 15.40 9.11
CA GLY A 163 -4.07 15.57 9.21
C GLY A 163 -4.63 15.21 10.59
N HIS A 164 -4.03 14.21 11.25
CA HIS A 164 -4.33 13.84 12.63
C HIS A 164 -3.96 14.97 13.61
N THR A 165 -2.73 15.48 13.49
CA THR A 165 -2.22 16.55 14.35
C THR A 165 -2.98 17.86 14.15
N ASP A 166 -3.38 18.19 12.93
CA ASP A 166 -4.17 19.39 12.62
C ASP A 166 -5.50 19.38 13.40
N VAL A 167 -6.21 18.25 13.40
CA VAL A 167 -7.46 18.11 14.16
C VAL A 167 -7.21 18.30 15.66
N LEU A 168 -6.19 17.64 16.22
CA LEU A 168 -5.88 17.78 17.64
C LEU A 168 -5.47 19.22 18.00
N PHE A 169 -4.73 19.89 17.13
CA PHE A 169 -4.32 21.28 17.31
C PHE A 169 -5.55 22.20 17.36
N PHE A 170 -6.49 22.05 16.42
CA PHE A 170 -7.72 22.85 16.42
C PHE A 170 -8.60 22.55 17.64
N ALA A 171 -8.71 21.29 18.04
CA ALA A 171 -9.51 20.90 19.19
C ALA A 171 -8.93 21.46 20.51
N LEU A 172 -7.59 21.46 20.64
CA LEU A 172 -6.89 22.11 21.74
C LEU A 172 -7.16 23.63 21.76
N PHE A 173 -7.07 24.29 20.60
CA PHE A 173 -7.28 25.73 20.49
C PHE A 173 -8.73 26.15 20.80
N GLN A 174 -9.71 25.33 20.44
CA GLN A 174 -11.13 25.54 20.71
C GLN A 174 -11.54 25.15 22.13
N GLY A 175 -10.65 24.48 22.89
CA GLY A 175 -10.94 24.01 24.24
C GLY A 175 -11.93 22.85 24.31
N SER A 176 -12.17 22.15 23.18
CA SER A 176 -13.09 21.02 23.09
C SER A 176 -12.48 19.69 23.55
N GLY A 177 -11.16 19.64 23.74
CA GLY A 177 -10.45 18.42 24.12
C GLY A 177 -10.21 17.48 22.94
N VAL A 178 -9.68 16.28 23.18
CA VAL A 178 -9.47 15.28 22.13
C VAL A 178 -10.82 14.65 21.76
N PRO A 179 -11.20 14.56 20.48
CA PRO A 179 -12.42 13.86 20.09
C PRO A 179 -12.37 12.39 20.53
N GLU A 180 -13.41 11.90 21.19
CA GLU A 180 -13.50 10.50 21.61
C GLU A 180 -14.37 9.66 20.67
N THR A 181 -15.29 10.30 19.94
CA THR A 181 -16.23 9.64 19.03
C THR A 181 -16.50 10.50 17.81
N LEU A 182 -16.70 9.84 16.67
CA LEU A 182 -17.04 10.50 15.42
C LEU A 182 -18.46 11.06 15.50
N THR A 183 -18.61 12.37 15.29
CA THR A 183 -19.92 13.02 15.21
C THR A 183 -20.53 12.88 13.82
N ASP A 184 -21.85 12.99 13.71
CA ASP A 184 -22.55 12.92 12.42
C ASP A 184 -22.11 14.04 11.45
N ASP A 185 -21.90 15.25 11.96
CA ASP A 185 -21.42 16.38 11.16
C ASP A 185 -20.01 16.12 10.61
N ALA A 186 -19.09 15.65 11.46
CA ALA A 186 -17.73 15.30 11.04
C ALA A 186 -17.74 14.14 10.05
N ARG A 187 -18.58 13.11 10.28
CA ARG A 187 -18.78 12.01 9.34
C ARG A 187 -19.25 12.51 7.98
N TYR A 188 -20.27 13.37 7.94
CA TYR A 188 -20.77 13.93 6.69
C TYR A 188 -19.70 14.74 5.95
N GLU A 189 -18.96 15.58 6.66
CA GLU A 189 -17.87 16.36 6.08
C GLU A 189 -16.78 15.47 5.48
N ILE A 190 -16.34 14.45 6.21
CA ILE A 190 -15.33 13.50 5.75
C ILE A 190 -15.82 12.75 4.51
N LEU A 191 -17.07 12.26 4.52
CA LEU A 191 -17.68 11.60 3.37
C LEU A 191 -17.69 12.51 2.12
N GLN A 192 -18.04 13.80 2.27
CA GLN A 192 -18.02 14.74 1.16
C GLN A 192 -16.61 14.93 0.59
N GLN A 193 -15.62 15.09 1.45
CA GLN A 193 -14.22 15.24 1.02
C GLN A 193 -13.69 13.97 0.36
N GLN A 194 -14.01 12.79 0.91
CA GLN A 194 -13.64 11.51 0.33
C GLN A 194 -14.24 11.35 -1.06
N HIS A 195 -15.55 11.59 -1.23
CA HIS A 195 -16.22 11.53 -2.54
C HIS A 195 -15.63 12.49 -3.57
N ALA A 196 -15.18 13.68 -3.13
CA ALA A 196 -14.51 14.63 -4.01
C ALA A 196 -13.18 14.06 -4.54
N ILE A 197 -12.35 13.49 -3.66
CA ILE A 197 -11.08 12.86 -4.05
C ILE A 197 -11.35 11.68 -4.99
N GLU A 198 -12.32 10.81 -4.67
CA GLU A 198 -12.69 9.70 -5.54
C GLU A 198 -13.14 10.16 -6.93
N ALA A 199 -13.88 11.27 -7.02
CA ALA A 199 -14.31 11.83 -8.30
C ALA A 199 -13.10 12.28 -9.15
N GLU A 200 -12.07 12.85 -8.51
CA GLU A 200 -10.82 13.21 -9.16
C GLU A 200 -10.01 11.98 -9.60
N VAL A 201 -9.95 10.93 -8.76
CA VAL A 201 -9.32 9.64 -9.12
C VAL A 201 -10.01 9.03 -10.35
N ARG A 202 -11.34 8.99 -10.36
CA ARG A 202 -12.13 8.53 -11.51
C ARG A 202 -11.90 9.39 -12.76
N SER A 203 -11.63 10.68 -12.60
CA SER A 203 -11.25 11.57 -13.70
C SER A 203 -9.88 11.19 -14.28
N LEU A 204 -8.86 11.01 -13.43
CA LEU A 204 -7.52 10.59 -13.85
C LEU A 204 -7.52 9.23 -14.55
N ARG A 205 -8.29 8.26 -14.03
CA ARG A 205 -8.43 6.93 -14.65
C ARG A 205 -9.04 7.02 -16.05
N ARG A 206 -10.06 7.87 -16.26
CA ARG A 206 -10.63 8.10 -17.59
C ARG A 206 -9.61 8.67 -18.58
N VAL A 207 -8.73 9.56 -18.12
CA VAL A 207 -7.62 10.07 -18.95
C VAL A 207 -6.65 8.97 -19.35
N LEU A 208 -6.41 8.00 -18.46
CA LEU A 208 -5.56 6.84 -18.75
C LEU A 208 -6.22 5.86 -19.74
N SER A 209 -7.51 5.57 -19.60
CA SER A 209 -8.26 4.67 -20.49
C SER A 209 -8.58 5.25 -21.86
N GLY A 210 -8.55 6.58 -22.01
CA GLY A 210 -8.76 7.28 -23.29
C GLY A 210 -7.49 7.47 -24.13
N ARG A 211 -6.35 6.92 -23.69
CA ARG A 211 -5.06 6.91 -24.40
C ARG A 211 -4.78 5.53 -24.96
#